data_AF-A0A1F2RIA1-F1
#
_entry.id   AF-A0A1F2RIA1-F1
#
_cell.length_a   1.000
_cell.length_b   1.000
_cell.length_c   1.000
_cell.angle_alpha   90.00
_cell.angle_beta   90.00
_cell.angle_gamma   90.00
#
_symmetry.space_group_name_H-M   'P 1'
#
loop_
_entity.id
_entity.type
_entity.pdbx_description
1 polymer ?
#
loop_
_entity_poly.entity_id
_entity_poly.type
_entity_poly.pdbx_seq_one_letter_code
_entity_poly.pdbx_strand_id
1 'polypeptide(L)'
;MPKTMTKAASRRLEMLDSLWPDARAELWHRSKEDGYSTIPRTLPLILSLIDNLGGGKDASRVYIDLWCRQMDDSFVEVTDEETFAYSSGYSTTGRNVRSWRERMDILQNLGFVSIKPNGSRKYGYILLSHPHKVIKRLREQGQIPENWWGAFTKRATEVGASIF
;
A
#
# COMPACT_ATOMS: atom_id res chain seq x y z
N MET A 1 21.19 -14.88 -9.13
CA MET A 1 20.87 -16.30 -8.83
C MET A 1 19.50 -16.36 -8.17
N PRO A 2 18.59 -17.26 -8.57
CA PRO A 2 17.36 -17.46 -7.82
C PRO A 2 17.72 -17.90 -6.40
N LYS A 3 17.15 -17.25 -5.38
CA LYS A 3 17.38 -17.65 -3.98
C LYS A 3 16.92 -19.10 -3.80
N THR A 4 17.78 -19.94 -3.23
CA THR A 4 17.43 -21.33 -2.88
C THR A 4 16.16 -21.35 -2.03
N MET A 5 15.18 -22.17 -2.43
CA MET A 5 13.95 -22.34 -1.66
C MET A 5 14.27 -22.79 -0.24
N THR A 6 13.74 -22.07 0.75
CA THR A 6 13.90 -22.44 2.15
C THR A 6 13.03 -23.65 2.47
N LYS A 7 13.40 -24.44 3.49
CA LYS A 7 12.59 -25.57 3.98
C LYS A 7 11.15 -25.16 4.33
N ALA A 8 10.98 -23.94 4.86
CA ALA A 8 9.67 -23.37 5.14
C ALA A 8 8.86 -23.07 3.87
N ALA A 9 9.50 -22.58 2.81
CA ALA A 9 8.84 -22.35 1.51
C ALA A 9 8.41 -23.68 0.87
N SER A 10 9.28 -24.71 0.88
CA SER A 10 8.94 -26.05 0.37
C SER A 10 7.75 -26.66 1.10
N ARG A 11 7.76 -26.64 2.45
CA ARG A 11 6.63 -27.14 3.26
C ARG A 11 5.31 -26.45 2.94
N ARG A 12 5.33 -25.15 2.65
CA ARG A 12 4.12 -24.40 2.27
C ARG A 12 3.59 -24.82 0.90
N LEU A 13 4.48 -25.09 -0.06
CA LEU A 13 4.08 -25.59 -1.38
C LEU A 13 3.52 -27.01 -1.30
N GLU A 14 4.14 -27.90 -0.53
CA GLU A 14 3.60 -29.25 -0.27
C GLU A 14 2.20 -29.20 0.36
N MET A 15 1.99 -28.28 1.31
CA MET A 15 0.69 -28.08 1.92
C MET A 15 -0.35 -27.53 0.94
N LEU A 16 0.05 -26.60 0.05
CA LEU A 16 -0.82 -26.10 -1.02
C LEU A 16 -1.23 -27.24 -1.95
N ASP A 17 -0.29 -28.06 -2.40
CA ASP A 17 -0.56 -29.20 -3.29
C ASP A 17 -1.43 -30.26 -2.61
N SER A 18 -1.23 -30.51 -1.32
CA SER A 18 -2.05 -31.47 -0.57
C SER A 18 -3.49 -31.00 -0.38
N LEU A 19 -3.71 -29.69 -0.25
CA LEU A 19 -5.04 -29.12 0.00
C LEU A 19 -5.77 -28.81 -1.32
N TRP A 20 -5.02 -28.41 -2.36
CA TRP A 20 -5.52 -28.05 -3.69
C TRP A 20 -4.61 -28.59 -4.79
N PRO A 21 -4.71 -29.89 -5.12
CA PRO A 21 -3.81 -30.57 -6.06
C PRO A 21 -3.70 -29.92 -7.44
N ASP A 22 -4.79 -29.34 -7.96
CA ASP A 22 -4.86 -28.82 -9.33
C ASP A 22 -4.77 -27.29 -9.41
N ALA A 23 -4.67 -26.58 -8.29
CA ALA A 23 -4.74 -25.11 -8.28
C ALA A 23 -3.55 -24.44 -8.96
N ARG A 24 -2.41 -25.12 -9.11
CA ARG A 24 -1.17 -24.55 -9.68
C ARG A 24 -1.34 -23.91 -11.05
N ALA A 25 -2.26 -24.43 -11.87
CA ALA A 25 -2.54 -23.90 -13.20
C ALA A 25 -3.31 -22.56 -13.16
N GLU A 26 -3.97 -22.27 -12.03
CA GLU A 26 -4.81 -21.08 -11.82
C GLU A 26 -4.12 -20.00 -10.97
N LEU A 27 -2.92 -20.28 -10.45
CA LEU A 27 -2.18 -19.34 -9.62
C LEU A 27 -1.47 -18.31 -10.47
N TRP A 28 -1.74 -17.04 -10.17
CA TRP A 28 -0.92 -15.95 -10.65
C TRP A 28 0.45 -16.02 -9.93
N HIS A 29 1.56 -16.16 -10.67
CA HIS A 29 2.92 -16.12 -10.10
C HIS A 29 3.86 -15.00 -10.63
N ARG A 30 4.36 -14.12 -9.75
CA ARG A 30 5.27 -12.98 -10.11
C ARG A 30 6.59 -13.29 -10.82
N SER A 31 6.95 -14.57 -10.95
CA SER A 31 8.17 -14.99 -11.65
C SER A 31 7.88 -15.57 -13.04
N LYS A 32 6.61 -15.72 -13.40
CA LYS A 32 6.16 -16.29 -14.68
C LYS A 32 5.23 -15.32 -15.41
N GLU A 33 4.52 -14.47 -14.66
CA GLU A 33 3.62 -13.47 -15.20
C GLU A 33 4.02 -12.03 -14.78
N ASP A 34 3.67 -11.07 -15.62
CA ASP A 34 3.82 -9.63 -15.38
C ASP A 34 2.61 -9.04 -14.64
N GLY A 35 2.67 -7.74 -14.30
CA GLY A 35 1.57 -7.00 -13.67
C GLY A 35 1.56 -7.06 -12.13
N TYR A 36 2.69 -7.39 -11.50
CA TYR A 36 2.83 -7.42 -10.05
C TYR A 36 3.42 -6.14 -9.49
N SER A 37 2.97 -5.77 -8.29
CA SER A 37 3.66 -4.80 -7.45
C SER A 37 4.24 -5.49 -6.20
N THR A 38 5.44 -5.08 -5.80
CA THR A 38 6.01 -5.48 -4.51
C THR A 38 5.52 -4.52 -3.44
N ILE A 39 4.76 -5.04 -2.47
CA ILE A 39 4.20 -4.24 -1.38
C ILE A 39 4.67 -4.74 0.01
N PRO A 40 4.80 -3.84 1.01
CA PRO A 40 5.15 -4.24 2.37
C PRO A 40 4.10 -5.18 2.97
N ARG A 41 4.52 -6.27 3.63
CA ARG A 41 3.60 -7.21 4.30
C ARG A 41 2.86 -6.63 5.50
N THR A 42 3.27 -5.46 5.97
CA THR A 42 2.59 -4.68 7.02
C THR A 42 1.55 -3.72 6.44
N LEU A 43 1.45 -3.59 5.11
CA LEU A 43 0.58 -2.62 4.45
C LEU A 43 -0.89 -2.74 4.90
N PRO A 44 -1.49 -3.92 5.12
CA PRO A 44 -2.87 -4.00 5.61
C PRO A 44 -3.11 -3.22 6.91
N LEU A 45 -2.19 -3.28 7.87
CA LEU A 45 -2.31 -2.53 9.12
C LEU A 45 -2.12 -1.02 8.88
N ILE A 46 -1.19 -0.64 8.00
CA ILE A 46 -0.98 0.76 7.58
C ILE A 46 -2.28 1.32 6.95
N LEU A 47 -2.95 0.55 6.10
CA LEU A 47 -4.22 0.93 5.48
C LEU A 47 -5.30 1.15 6.54
N SER A 48 -5.45 0.24 7.49
CA SER A 48 -6.40 0.41 8.61
C SER A 48 -6.10 1.64 9.47
N LEU A 49 -4.82 1.98 9.66
CA LEU A 49 -4.43 3.21 10.37
C LEU A 49 -4.83 4.45 9.58
N ILE A 50 -4.54 4.48 8.28
CA ILE A 50 -4.89 5.61 7.41
C ILE A 50 -6.40 5.85 7.42
N ASP A 51 -7.22 4.80 7.36
CA ASP A 51 -8.68 4.91 7.47
C ASP A 51 -9.09 5.50 8.83
N ASN A 52 -8.55 4.97 9.93
CA ASN A 52 -8.84 5.45 11.28
C ASN A 52 -8.46 6.93 11.48
N LEU A 53 -7.31 7.35 10.97
CA LEU A 53 -6.84 8.74 11.06
C LEU A 53 -7.49 9.67 10.02
N GLY A 54 -8.17 9.11 9.01
CA GLY A 54 -8.80 9.86 7.92
C GLY A 54 -10.08 10.61 8.31
N GLY A 55 -10.54 10.51 9.56
CA GLY A 55 -11.68 11.27 10.06
C GLY A 55 -12.99 11.00 9.32
N GLY A 56 -13.25 9.74 8.96
CA GLY A 56 -14.42 9.32 8.18
C GLY A 56 -14.26 9.47 6.66
N LYS A 57 -13.10 9.96 6.19
CA LYS A 57 -12.72 9.96 4.78
C LYS A 57 -11.59 8.95 4.56
N ASP A 58 -11.98 7.71 4.27
CA ASP A 58 -11.01 6.64 4.02
C ASP A 58 -10.07 6.98 2.86
N ALA A 59 -8.79 7.21 3.17
CA ALA A 59 -7.72 7.46 2.20
C ALA A 59 -6.90 6.21 1.87
N SER A 60 -7.19 5.08 2.54
CA SER A 60 -6.44 3.83 2.37
C SER A 60 -6.56 3.28 0.95
N ARG A 61 -7.74 3.39 0.33
CA ARG A 61 -8.00 2.97 -1.05
C ARG A 61 -7.14 3.70 -2.08
N VAL A 62 -6.90 4.99 -1.85
CA VAL A 62 -6.00 5.79 -2.70
C VAL A 62 -4.55 5.35 -2.48
N TYR A 63 -4.16 5.10 -1.22
CA TYR A 63 -2.80 4.70 -0.91
C TYR A 63 -2.43 3.33 -1.50
N ILE A 64 -3.33 2.34 -1.45
CA ILE A 64 -3.09 1.03 -2.07
C ILE A 64 -3.02 1.13 -3.60
N ASP A 65 -3.87 1.95 -4.23
CA ASP A 65 -3.81 2.20 -5.68
C ASP A 65 -2.44 2.76 -6.08
N LEU A 66 -1.91 3.75 -5.34
CA LEU A 66 -0.57 4.29 -5.58
C LEU A 66 0.53 3.22 -5.41
N TRP A 67 0.44 2.37 -4.38
CA TRP A 67 1.36 1.24 -4.19
C TRP A 67 1.33 0.23 -5.33
N CYS A 68 0.17 0.04 -5.97
CA CYS A 68 0.04 -0.83 -7.12
C CYS A 68 0.58 -0.22 -8.43
N ARG A 69 0.82 1.10 -8.46
CA ARG A 69 1.30 1.84 -9.64
C ARG A 69 2.81 2.07 -9.67
N GLN A 70 3.44 2.20 -8.51
CA GLN A 70 4.89 2.38 -8.39
C GLN A 70 5.66 1.13 -8.84
N MET A 71 6.90 1.30 -9.30
CA MET A 71 7.73 0.21 -9.85
C MET A 71 9.00 -0.03 -9.03
N ASP A 72 8.82 -0.31 -7.74
CA ASP A 72 9.87 -0.46 -6.72
C ASP A 72 10.72 0.82 -6.48
N ASP A 73 10.28 1.95 -7.03
CA ASP A 73 10.89 3.28 -6.90
C ASP A 73 10.12 4.23 -5.97
N SER A 74 8.95 3.78 -5.48
CA SER A 74 8.03 4.58 -4.66
C SER A 74 7.55 5.87 -5.35
N PHE A 75 7.65 5.96 -6.68
CA PHE A 75 7.30 7.14 -7.46
C PHE A 75 6.09 6.85 -8.38
N VAL A 76 5.21 7.83 -8.51
CA VAL A 76 4.05 7.75 -9.39
C VAL A 76 3.84 9.07 -10.12
N GLU A 77 3.81 9.02 -11.44
CA GLU A 77 3.34 10.12 -12.28
C GLU A 77 1.83 10.01 -12.49
N VAL A 78 1.10 11.10 -12.23
CA VAL A 78 -0.34 11.19 -12.43
C VAL A 78 -0.61 11.85 -13.78
N THR A 79 -0.94 11.01 -14.75
CA THR A 79 -1.26 11.44 -16.12
C THR A 79 -2.72 11.85 -16.28
N ASP A 80 -3.62 11.16 -15.57
CA ASP A 80 -5.06 11.40 -15.55
C ASP A 80 -5.66 11.14 -14.18
N GLU A 81 -6.18 12.18 -13.53
CA GLU A 81 -6.78 12.07 -12.20
C GLU A 81 -8.12 11.30 -12.20
N GLU A 82 -8.84 11.25 -13.32
CA GLU A 82 -10.10 10.49 -13.40
C GLU A 82 -9.85 8.98 -13.30
N THR A 83 -8.85 8.47 -14.02
CA THR A 83 -8.44 7.06 -13.94
C THR A 83 -7.99 6.66 -12.53
N PHE A 84 -7.25 7.54 -11.83
CA PHE A 84 -6.83 7.30 -10.45
C PHE A 84 -8.01 7.32 -9.48
N ALA A 85 -8.94 8.27 -9.65
CA ALA A 85 -10.17 8.31 -8.86
C ALA A 85 -10.99 7.03 -9.07
N TYR A 86 -11.17 6.60 -10.32
CA TYR A 86 -11.95 5.43 -10.67
C TYR A 86 -11.38 4.13 -10.09
N SER A 87 -10.08 3.88 -10.26
CA SER A 87 -9.38 2.71 -9.71
C SER A 87 -9.34 2.68 -8.18
N SER A 88 -9.29 3.85 -7.54
CA SER A 88 -9.50 3.99 -6.09
C SER A 88 -10.95 3.77 -5.65
N GLY A 89 -11.88 3.56 -6.59
CA GLY A 89 -13.29 3.27 -6.36
C GLY A 89 -14.24 4.46 -6.35
N TYR A 90 -13.77 5.64 -6.77
CA TYR A 90 -14.59 6.84 -6.90
C TYR A 90 -15.12 6.95 -8.34
N SER A 91 -16.32 6.45 -8.58
CA SER A 91 -16.94 6.40 -9.92
C SER A 91 -18.04 7.44 -10.14
N THR A 92 -18.45 8.19 -9.11
CA THR A 92 -19.51 9.20 -9.24
C THR A 92 -19.04 10.40 -10.05
N THR A 93 -19.59 10.56 -11.25
CA THR A 93 -19.32 11.67 -12.16
C THR A 93 -19.50 13.03 -11.47
N GLY A 94 -18.55 13.94 -11.69
CA GLY A 94 -18.58 15.31 -11.13
C GLY A 94 -18.11 15.44 -9.69
N ARG A 95 -17.88 14.33 -8.96
CA ARG A 95 -17.32 14.36 -7.59
C ARG A 95 -16.17 13.39 -7.37
N ASN A 96 -15.96 12.44 -8.28
CA ASN A 96 -14.88 11.45 -8.24
C ASN A 96 -13.51 12.09 -8.01
N VAL A 97 -13.06 12.98 -8.91
CA VAL A 97 -11.75 13.63 -8.84
C VAL A 97 -11.62 14.45 -7.56
N ARG A 98 -12.65 15.22 -7.20
CA ARG A 98 -12.66 15.97 -5.93
C ARG A 98 -12.48 15.04 -4.73
N SER A 99 -13.22 13.94 -4.68
CA SER A 99 -13.14 12.97 -3.58
C SER A 99 -11.75 12.37 -3.49
N TRP A 100 -11.15 12.00 -4.62
CA TRP A 100 -9.78 11.50 -4.71
C TRP A 100 -8.76 12.53 -4.22
N ARG A 101 -8.84 13.79 -4.69
CA ARG A 101 -7.97 14.90 -4.25
C ARG A 101 -8.03 15.13 -2.74
N GLU A 102 -9.22 15.10 -2.15
CA GLU A 102 -9.39 15.22 -0.70
C GLU A 102 -8.66 14.10 0.07
N ARG A 103 -8.59 12.87 -0.47
CA ARG A 103 -7.84 11.76 0.13
C ARG A 103 -6.34 11.89 -0.09
N MET A 104 -5.92 12.38 -1.26
CA MET A 104 -4.51 12.72 -1.51
C MET A 104 -4.00 13.75 -0.50
N ASP A 105 -4.80 14.78 -0.21
CA ASP A 105 -4.47 15.78 0.81
C ASP A 105 -4.36 15.16 2.20
N ILE A 106 -5.26 14.22 2.57
CA ILE A 106 -5.15 13.45 3.83
C ILE A 106 -3.83 12.67 3.90
N LEU A 107 -3.50 11.92 2.84
CA LEU A 107 -2.25 11.16 2.78
C LEU A 107 -1.02 12.06 2.89
N GLN A 108 -1.07 13.25 2.27
CA GLN A 108 0.00 14.23 2.36
C GLN A 108 0.12 14.81 3.78
N ASN A 109 -1.00 15.11 4.44
CA ASN A 109 -1.02 15.66 5.79
C ASN A 109 -0.50 14.66 6.84
N LEU A 110 -0.87 13.38 6.70
CA LEU A 110 -0.29 12.29 7.50
C LEU A 110 1.19 12.03 7.13
N GLY A 111 1.59 12.46 5.92
CA GLY A 111 2.93 12.36 5.35
C GLY A 111 3.28 10.99 4.79
N PHE A 112 2.27 10.21 4.42
CA PHE A 112 2.46 8.98 3.65
C PHE A 112 2.88 9.27 2.21
N VAL A 113 2.57 10.46 1.69
CA VAL A 113 2.96 10.90 0.36
C VAL A 113 3.52 12.32 0.37
N SER A 114 4.41 12.60 -0.59
CA SER A 114 4.80 13.94 -0.99
C SER A 114 4.26 14.22 -2.39
N ILE A 115 3.70 15.40 -2.60
CA ILE A 115 3.02 15.79 -3.84
C ILE A 115 3.76 16.97 -4.47
N LYS A 116 4.07 16.86 -5.77
CA LYS A 116 4.64 17.94 -6.58
C LYS A 116 3.80 18.16 -7.84
N PRO A 117 3.70 19.40 -8.34
CA PRO A 117 2.96 19.68 -9.56
C PRO A 117 3.69 19.19 -10.80
N ASN A 118 2.94 18.89 -11.86
CA ASN A 118 3.43 18.68 -13.22
C ASN A 118 2.71 19.67 -14.15
N GLY A 119 3.39 20.76 -14.50
CA GLY A 119 2.77 21.89 -15.19
C GLY A 119 1.62 22.49 -14.37
N SER A 120 0.42 22.54 -14.95
CA SER A 120 -0.79 23.05 -14.28
C SER A 120 -1.47 22.02 -13.36
N ARG A 121 -1.06 20.75 -13.38
CA ARG A 121 -1.64 19.72 -12.48
C ARG A 121 -0.99 19.80 -11.12
N LYS A 122 -1.76 20.15 -10.08
CA LYS A 122 -1.30 20.17 -8.67
C LYS A 122 -0.80 18.79 -8.22
N TYR A 123 -1.55 17.74 -8.54
CA TYR A 123 -1.27 16.35 -8.14
C TYR A 123 -0.48 15.62 -9.23
N GLY A 124 0.59 16.23 -9.76
CA GLY A 124 1.29 15.69 -10.94
C GLY A 124 2.26 14.55 -10.65
N TYR A 125 3.02 14.65 -9.57
CA TYR A 125 4.02 13.68 -9.16
C TYR A 125 3.85 13.33 -7.69
N ILE A 126 3.77 12.04 -7.40
CA ILE A 126 3.56 11.51 -6.05
C ILE A 126 4.78 10.66 -5.67
N LEU A 127 5.35 10.96 -4.51
CA LEU A 127 6.39 10.13 -3.89
C LEU A 127 5.83 9.47 -2.64
N LEU A 128 5.81 8.15 -2.60
CA LEU A 128 5.43 7.36 -1.44
C LEU A 128 6.55 7.41 -0.40
N SER A 129 6.25 7.92 0.79
CA SER A 129 7.20 7.92 1.89
C SER A 129 7.33 6.52 2.50
N HIS A 130 8.50 6.19 3.04
CA HIS A 130 8.70 4.92 3.73
C HIS A 130 7.69 4.77 4.88
N PRO A 131 6.73 3.84 4.80
CA PRO A 131 5.55 3.88 5.67
C PRO A 131 5.88 3.66 7.15
N HIS A 132 6.89 2.86 7.48
CA HIS A 132 7.29 2.67 8.88
C HIS A 132 7.91 3.91 9.51
N LYS A 133 8.61 4.74 8.74
CA LYS A 133 9.16 6.02 9.23
C LYS A 133 8.03 7.01 9.51
N VAL A 134 7.00 7.02 8.66
CA VAL A 134 5.79 7.82 8.88
C VAL A 134 5.08 7.37 10.15
N ILE A 135 4.86 6.07 10.33
CA ILE A 135 4.24 5.52 11.54
C ILE A 135 5.04 5.88 12.79
N LYS A 136 6.37 5.74 12.77
CA LYS A 136 7.23 6.14 13.89
C LYS A 136 6.99 7.60 14.29
N ARG A 137 6.97 8.51 13.31
CA ARG A 137 6.71 9.93 13.56
C ARG A 137 5.30 10.18 14.11
N LEU A 138 4.28 9.52 13.56
CA LEU A 138 2.91 9.64 14.07
C LEU A 138 2.80 9.11 15.51
N ARG A 139 3.58 8.07 15.85
CA ARG A 139 3.65 7.51 17.20
C ARG A 139 4.29 8.51 18.17
N GLU A 140 5.40 9.13 17.78
CA GLU A 140 6.06 10.20 18.55
C GLU A 140 5.13 11.41 18.77
N GLN A 141 4.18 11.64 17.86
CA GLN A 141 3.16 12.69 17.96
C GLN A 141 1.92 12.26 18.77
N GLY A 142 1.88 11.04 19.32
CA GLY A 142 0.74 10.55 20.10
C GLY A 142 -0.52 10.24 19.28
N GLN A 143 -0.41 10.13 17.95
CA GLN A 143 -1.56 9.90 17.06
C GLN A 143 -1.87 8.42 16.83
N ILE A 144 -1.05 7.50 17.37
CA ILE A 144 -1.20 6.06 17.14
C ILE A 144 -1.89 5.39 18.34
N PRO A 145 -3.06 4.74 18.15
CA PRO A 145 -3.71 3.94 19.18
C PRO A 145 -2.83 2.78 19.68
N GLU A 146 -2.81 2.54 21.00
CA GLU A 146 -1.96 1.50 21.63
C GLU A 146 -2.25 0.08 21.12
N ASN A 147 -3.52 -0.26 20.97
CA ASN A 147 -3.95 -1.56 20.46
C ASN A 147 -3.45 -1.81 19.03
N TRP A 148 -3.54 -0.79 18.17
CA TRP A 148 -3.01 -0.85 16.82
C TRP A 148 -1.48 -0.96 16.83
N TRP A 149 -0.79 -0.21 17.70
CA TRP A 149 0.66 -0.26 17.83
C TRP A 149 1.18 -1.65 18.20
N GLY A 150 0.54 -2.31 19.18
CA GLY A 150 0.88 -3.68 19.56
C GLY A 150 0.70 -4.67 18.42
N ALA A 151 -0.38 -4.55 17.64
CA ALA A 151 -0.62 -5.40 16.46
C ALA A 151 0.42 -5.16 15.35
N PHE A 152 0.76 -3.90 15.08
CA PHE A 152 1.73 -3.51 14.07
C PHE A 152 3.13 -4.00 14.38
N THR A 153 3.62 -3.78 15.60
CA THR A 153 4.95 -4.22 16.03
C THR A 153 5.07 -5.73 16.00
N LYS A 154 4.09 -6.46 16.53
CA LYS A 154 4.02 -7.93 16.44
C LYS A 154 4.12 -8.39 14.99
N ARG A 155 3.28 -7.83 14.09
CA ARG A 155 3.27 -8.21 12.69
C ARG A 155 4.58 -7.91 11.99
N ALA A 156 5.18 -6.76 12.28
CA ALA A 156 6.46 -6.38 11.69
C ALA A 156 7.58 -7.34 12.11
N THR A 157 7.63 -7.73 13.37
CA THR A 157 8.56 -8.76 13.87
C THR A 157 8.35 -10.11 13.17
N GLU A 158 7.10 -10.57 13.04
CA GLU A 158 6.77 -11.84 12.37
C GLU A 158 7.26 -11.89 10.92
N VAL A 159 7.22 -10.77 10.20
CA VAL A 159 7.64 -10.70 8.80
C VAL A 159 9.10 -10.29 8.63
N GLY A 160 9.84 -10.09 9.73
CA GLY A 160 11.25 -9.70 9.73
C GLY A 160 11.50 -8.27 9.27
N ALA A 161 10.52 -7.37 9.39
CA ALA A 161 10.71 -5.96 9.05
C ALA A 161 11.41 -5.22 10.19
N SER A 162 12.43 -4.42 9.86
CA SER A 162 12.99 -3.45 10.82
C SER A 162 12.02 -2.30 10.99
N ILE A 163 11.48 -2.12 12.19
CA ILE A 163 10.58 -1.01 12.51
C ILE A 163 11.30 0.24 13.00
N PHE A 164 12.64 0.18 13.11
CA PHE A 164 13.51 1.29 13.51
C PHE A 164 14.88 1.17 12.84
#